data_AF-Q1NFL5-F1
#
_entry.id   AF-Q1NFL5-F1
#
_cell.length_a   1.000
_cell.length_b   1.000
_cell.length_c   1.000
_cell.angle_alpha   90.00
_cell.angle_beta   90.00
_cell.angle_gamma   90.00
#
_symmetry.space_group_name_H-M   'P 1'
#
loop_
_entity.id
_entity.type
_entity.pdbx_description
1 polymer ?
#
loop_
_entity_poly.entity_id
_entity_poly.type
_entity_poly.pdbx_seq_one_letter_code
_entity_poly.pdbx_strand_id
1 'polypeptide(L)'
;MPLLQASKVYKPFEYPWAYEYWKRQQQLHWLPEEVPLGEDCRDWAQKLSDHERNLLTQIFRFFTQADVEVQDCYHEKYGRVFKPTEVKMMLTAFSNMETVHIAAYSHLLDTIGMPESEYSAFMQYKEMKDKHDYLQQFGVDTDEDIAKTLAMFGGFTEGLQLFASFAMLMNFPRFNKMKGMGQIVSWSVRDETLHCEGIVRLFHAFVKERDCLTASVKDDIMDMCQKTVRIEDAFVDLVFEMGPVPGMTPKDIKKYVRYIADWRLGQLGLKPIYMIDEHPLPWLTPLLNGVEHANFFETRSTEYSKAATRGQWNDVWDAFDRRQKVKGSAAANADEEGPDMFKAAGIAAE
;
A
#
# COMPACT_ATOMS: atom_id res chain seq x y z
N MET A 1 -0.64 19.02 23.44
CA MET A 1 -0.57 17.85 24.35
C MET A 1 0.39 16.85 23.72
N PRO A 2 1.19 16.07 24.46
CA PRO A 2 2.20 15.20 23.84
C PRO A 2 1.57 14.05 23.04
N LEU A 3 2.18 13.64 21.93
CA LEU A 3 1.85 12.45 21.11
C LEU A 3 1.69 11.13 21.92
N LEU A 4 2.16 11.11 23.16
CA LEU A 4 2.13 9.97 24.08
C LEU A 4 0.94 10.01 25.07
N GLN A 5 0.10 11.04 25.03
CA GLN A 5 -1.05 11.20 25.93
C GLN A 5 -2.37 10.96 25.21
N ALA A 6 -3.25 10.19 25.84
CA ALA A 6 -4.54 9.85 25.26
C ALA A 6 -5.51 11.04 25.26
N SER A 7 -6.22 11.23 24.16
CA SER A 7 -7.31 12.21 24.09
C SER A 7 -8.47 11.79 25.00
N LYS A 8 -9.02 12.74 25.78
CA LYS A 8 -10.20 12.49 26.63
C LYS A 8 -11.53 12.60 25.88
N VAL A 9 -11.53 13.33 24.78
CA VAL A 9 -12.70 13.64 23.95
C VAL A 9 -12.30 13.56 22.48
N TYR A 10 -13.27 13.38 21.59
CA TYR A 10 -13.00 13.25 20.15
C TYR A 10 -12.48 14.53 19.50
N LYS A 11 -12.93 15.71 19.94
CA LYS A 11 -12.53 17.01 19.38
C LYS A 11 -12.28 18.05 20.48
N PRO A 12 -11.46 19.10 20.21
CA PRO A 12 -10.70 19.34 18.97
C PRO A 12 -9.54 18.37 18.77
N PHE A 13 -9.09 18.19 17.52
CA PHE A 13 -7.89 17.39 17.19
C PHE A 13 -6.64 18.23 17.39
N GLU A 14 -5.62 17.63 18.02
CA GLU A 14 -4.29 18.22 18.19
C GLU A 14 -3.43 18.03 16.92
N TYR A 15 -3.68 16.93 16.19
CA TYR A 15 -3.01 16.58 14.94
C TYR A 15 -4.02 16.40 13.80
N PRO A 16 -4.73 17.46 13.34
CA PRO A 16 -5.76 17.34 12.31
C PRO A 16 -5.29 16.66 11.03
N TRP A 17 -3.99 16.76 10.72
CA TRP A 17 -3.39 16.09 9.59
C TRP A 17 -3.48 14.56 9.65
N ALA A 18 -3.42 13.95 10.84
CA ALA A 18 -3.53 12.51 10.99
C ALA A 18 -4.93 12.02 10.57
N TYR A 19 -5.97 12.80 10.89
CA TYR A 19 -7.32 12.53 10.42
C TYR A 19 -7.43 12.60 8.88
N GLU A 20 -6.73 13.52 8.24
CA GLU A 20 -6.72 13.60 6.76
C GLU A 20 -6.04 12.39 6.13
N TYR A 21 -4.94 11.88 6.70
CA TYR A 21 -4.34 10.61 6.26
C TYR A 21 -5.28 9.42 6.46
N TRP A 22 -5.92 9.32 7.63
CA TRP A 22 -6.95 8.30 7.88
C TRP A 22 -8.03 8.35 6.81
N LYS A 23 -8.61 9.53 6.57
CA LYS A 23 -9.69 9.73 5.60
C LYS A 23 -9.24 9.35 4.18
N ARG A 24 -8.03 9.74 3.79
CA ARG A 24 -7.48 9.38 2.48
C ARG A 24 -7.33 7.87 2.35
N GLN A 25 -6.80 7.16 3.35
CA GLN A 25 -6.72 5.69 3.31
C GLN A 25 -8.10 5.04 3.12
N GLN A 26 -9.14 5.56 3.78
CA GLN A 26 -10.51 5.04 3.58
C GLN A 26 -11.02 5.21 2.15
N GLN A 27 -10.60 6.29 1.46
CA GLN A 27 -10.99 6.56 0.07
C GLN A 27 -10.26 5.65 -0.92
N LEU A 28 -9.05 5.22 -0.56
CA LEU A 28 -8.20 4.32 -1.34
C LEU A 28 -8.56 2.83 -1.21
N HIS A 29 -9.37 2.47 -0.23
CA HIS A 29 -9.59 1.07 0.15
C HIS A 29 -10.03 0.17 -1.02
N TRP A 30 -9.39 -0.99 -1.11
CA TRP A 30 -9.56 -2.02 -2.13
C TRP A 30 -9.43 -3.42 -1.48
N LEU A 31 -9.90 -4.45 -2.18
CA LEU A 31 -9.70 -5.85 -1.85
C LEU A 31 -9.08 -6.61 -3.04
N PRO A 32 -8.25 -7.64 -2.81
CA PRO A 32 -7.55 -8.33 -3.89
C PRO A 32 -8.46 -9.03 -4.89
N GLU A 33 -9.64 -9.49 -4.46
CA GLU A 33 -10.63 -10.13 -5.34
C GLU A 33 -11.21 -9.17 -6.40
N GLU A 34 -10.97 -7.86 -6.26
CA GLU A 34 -11.34 -6.87 -7.27
C GLU A 34 -10.45 -6.95 -8.53
N VAL A 35 -9.30 -7.63 -8.47
CA VAL A 35 -8.34 -7.71 -9.57
C VAL A 35 -8.46 -9.05 -10.32
N PRO A 36 -8.74 -9.04 -11.64
CA PRO A 36 -8.75 -10.26 -12.43
C PRO A 36 -7.33 -10.78 -12.72
N LEU A 37 -7.02 -12.00 -12.26
CA LEU A 37 -5.69 -12.62 -12.40
C LEU A 37 -5.60 -13.69 -13.50
N GLY A 38 -6.65 -13.87 -14.32
CA GLY A 38 -6.69 -14.95 -15.32
C GLY A 38 -5.61 -14.86 -16.41
N GLU A 39 -5.19 -13.65 -16.79
CA GLU A 39 -4.04 -13.46 -17.71
C GLU A 39 -2.71 -13.76 -17.01
N ASP A 40 -2.57 -13.39 -15.73
CA ASP A 40 -1.37 -13.66 -14.94
C ASP A 40 -1.10 -15.17 -14.82
N CYS A 41 -2.15 -16.00 -14.65
CA CYS A 41 -1.99 -17.46 -14.71
C CYS A 41 -1.45 -17.94 -16.07
N ARG A 42 -1.91 -17.35 -17.19
CA ARG A 42 -1.43 -17.69 -18.54
C ARG A 42 0.00 -17.23 -18.75
N ASP A 43 0.31 -16.01 -18.36
CA ASP A 43 1.65 -15.43 -18.46
C ASP A 43 2.63 -16.27 -17.65
N TRP A 44 2.26 -16.59 -16.41
CA TRP A 44 3.00 -17.49 -15.54
C TRP A 44 3.22 -18.83 -16.23
N ALA A 45 2.19 -19.51 -16.72
CA ALA A 45 2.36 -20.85 -17.29
C ALA A 45 3.15 -20.88 -18.61
N GLN A 46 3.07 -19.83 -19.44
CA GLN A 46 3.47 -19.92 -20.86
C GLN A 46 4.39 -18.82 -21.37
N LYS A 47 4.44 -17.64 -20.76
CA LYS A 47 5.16 -16.47 -21.32
C LYS A 47 6.40 -16.05 -20.53
N LEU A 48 6.46 -16.36 -19.24
CA LEU A 48 7.64 -16.06 -18.43
C LEU A 48 8.78 -17.01 -18.77
N SER A 49 9.94 -16.44 -19.10
CA SER A 49 11.21 -17.17 -19.11
C SER A 49 11.59 -17.63 -17.69
N ASP A 50 12.51 -18.58 -17.58
CA ASP A 50 12.96 -19.08 -16.27
C ASP A 50 13.61 -17.97 -15.43
N HIS A 51 14.32 -17.04 -16.07
CA HIS A 51 14.94 -15.89 -15.40
C HIS A 51 13.88 -14.95 -14.82
N GLU A 52 12.86 -14.64 -15.62
CA GLU A 52 11.72 -13.81 -15.22
C GLU A 52 10.92 -14.46 -14.08
N ARG A 53 10.68 -15.76 -14.18
CA ARG A 53 9.98 -16.53 -13.14
C ARG A 53 10.77 -16.56 -11.85
N ASN A 54 12.07 -16.82 -11.91
CA ASN A 54 12.94 -16.81 -10.73
C ASN A 54 12.89 -15.45 -10.03
N LEU A 55 13.04 -14.37 -10.80
CA LEU A 55 12.98 -13.01 -10.29
C LEU A 55 11.66 -12.75 -9.54
N LEU A 56 10.52 -13.10 -10.13
CA LEU A 56 9.21 -12.96 -9.47
C LEU A 56 9.11 -13.84 -8.23
N THR A 57 9.52 -15.11 -8.31
CA THR A 57 9.46 -16.04 -7.17
C THR A 57 10.26 -15.53 -5.97
N GLN A 58 11.47 -15.00 -6.18
CA GLN A 58 12.27 -14.47 -5.07
C GLN A 58 11.64 -13.22 -4.45
N ILE A 59 11.02 -12.36 -5.26
CA ILE A 59 10.30 -11.18 -4.75
C ILE A 59 9.03 -11.59 -3.99
N PHE A 60 8.28 -12.57 -4.51
CA PHE A 60 7.07 -13.07 -3.86
C PHE A 60 7.35 -13.71 -2.50
N ARG A 61 8.41 -14.53 -2.39
CA ARG A 61 8.89 -15.04 -1.09
C ARG A 61 9.24 -13.93 -0.10
N PHE A 62 9.73 -12.79 -0.57
CA PHE A 62 9.97 -11.64 0.30
C PHE A 62 8.65 -11.06 0.81
N PHE A 63 7.66 -10.83 -0.07
CA PHE A 63 6.37 -10.27 0.32
C PHE A 63 5.55 -11.17 1.25
N THR A 64 5.74 -12.49 1.26
CA THR A 64 5.04 -13.37 2.23
C THR A 64 5.41 -13.08 3.68
N GLN A 65 6.55 -12.43 3.94
CA GLN A 65 6.97 -12.04 5.29
C GLN A 65 7.04 -10.52 5.48
N ALA A 66 7.41 -9.75 4.46
CA ALA A 66 7.67 -8.31 4.59
C ALA A 66 6.47 -7.53 5.14
N ASP A 67 5.28 -7.74 4.59
CA ASP A 67 4.07 -7.02 5.02
C ASP A 67 3.62 -7.45 6.42
N VAL A 68 3.93 -8.69 6.84
CA VAL A 68 3.73 -9.15 8.22
C VAL A 68 4.59 -8.35 9.19
N GLU A 69 5.88 -8.11 8.86
CA GLU A 69 6.77 -7.29 9.71
C GLU A 69 6.28 -5.85 9.85
N VAL A 70 5.76 -5.27 8.77
CA VAL A 70 5.21 -3.91 8.77
C VAL A 70 3.93 -3.88 9.61
N GLN A 71 3.02 -4.84 9.41
CA GLN A 71 1.79 -4.97 10.22
C GLN A 71 2.11 -5.09 11.71
N ASP A 72 3.09 -5.93 12.07
CA ASP A 72 3.51 -6.14 13.45
C ASP A 72 4.08 -4.85 14.04
N CYS A 73 4.81 -4.04 13.28
CA CYS A 73 5.25 -2.73 13.74
C CYS A 73 4.06 -1.80 14.07
N TYR A 74 3.04 -1.75 13.22
CA TYR A 74 1.86 -0.94 13.49
C TYR A 74 1.12 -1.37 14.77
N HIS A 75 0.90 -2.67 14.96
CA HIS A 75 0.16 -3.22 16.11
C HIS A 75 1.01 -3.23 17.39
N GLU A 76 2.19 -3.83 17.34
CA GLU A 76 3.01 -4.18 18.50
C GLU A 76 4.02 -3.11 18.89
N LYS A 77 4.22 -2.08 18.04
CA LYS A 77 5.10 -0.94 18.33
C LYS A 77 4.32 0.36 18.33
N TYR A 78 3.90 0.87 17.17
CA TYR A 78 3.28 2.20 17.07
C TYR A 78 2.00 2.34 17.88
N GLY A 79 1.10 1.35 17.87
CA GLY A 79 -0.14 1.36 18.66
C GLY A 79 0.08 1.46 20.18
N ARG A 80 1.24 1.00 20.67
CA ARG A 80 1.62 1.10 22.09
C ARG A 80 2.18 2.47 22.46
N VAL A 81 2.69 3.23 21.49
CA VAL A 81 3.34 4.52 21.71
C VAL A 81 2.34 5.67 21.58
N PHE A 82 1.66 5.77 20.42
CA PHE A 82 0.88 6.96 20.07
C PHE A 82 -0.56 6.88 20.56
N LYS A 83 -1.02 7.94 21.22
CA LYS A 83 -2.28 7.93 21.98
C LYS A 83 -3.38 8.91 21.54
N PRO A 84 -3.11 10.04 20.84
CA PRO A 84 -4.17 10.90 20.33
C PRO A 84 -5.12 10.14 19.41
N THR A 85 -6.43 10.40 19.54
CA THR A 85 -7.47 9.65 18.82
C THR A 85 -7.25 9.65 17.30
N GLU A 86 -7.00 10.82 16.72
CA GLU A 86 -6.78 10.99 15.29
C GLU A 86 -5.50 10.32 14.78
N VAL A 87 -4.46 10.22 15.62
CA VAL A 87 -3.23 9.48 15.29
C VAL A 87 -3.50 7.98 15.34
N LYS A 88 -4.24 7.50 16.36
CA LYS A 88 -4.69 6.11 16.41
C LYS A 88 -5.55 5.74 15.21
N MET A 89 -6.46 6.62 14.78
CA MET A 89 -7.26 6.41 13.58
C MET A 89 -6.37 6.20 12.36
N MET A 90 -5.40 7.09 12.13
CA MET A 90 -4.44 6.97 11.02
C MET A 90 -3.68 5.65 11.07
N LEU A 91 -3.05 5.32 12.21
CA LEU A 91 -2.26 4.10 12.37
C LEU A 91 -3.11 2.84 12.22
N THR A 92 -4.35 2.83 12.71
CA THR A 92 -5.27 1.69 12.53
C THR A 92 -5.68 1.52 11.06
N ALA A 93 -5.87 2.62 10.31
CA ALA A 93 -6.19 2.51 8.89
C ALA A 93 -5.00 1.97 8.08
N PHE A 94 -3.79 2.46 8.32
CA PHE A 94 -2.58 1.94 7.67
C PHE A 94 -2.39 0.46 8.04
N SER A 95 -2.50 0.14 9.32
CA SER A 95 -2.36 -1.23 9.79
C SER A 95 -3.38 -2.21 9.21
N ASN A 96 -4.63 -1.78 9.02
CA ASN A 96 -5.62 -2.59 8.33
C ASN A 96 -5.26 -2.78 6.85
N MET A 97 -4.70 -1.76 6.21
CA MET A 97 -4.23 -1.86 4.82
C MET A 97 -3.13 -2.90 4.67
N GLU A 98 -2.21 -3.01 5.63
CA GLU A 98 -1.21 -4.09 5.63
C GLU A 98 -1.82 -5.49 5.65
N THR A 99 -2.94 -5.69 6.37
CA THR A 99 -3.64 -6.99 6.35
C THR A 99 -4.20 -7.33 4.97
N VAL A 100 -4.62 -6.30 4.23
CA VAL A 100 -5.09 -6.48 2.85
C VAL A 100 -3.90 -6.70 1.91
N HIS A 101 -2.75 -6.06 2.12
CA HIS A 101 -1.52 -6.35 1.37
C HIS A 101 -1.11 -7.81 1.52
N ILE A 102 -1.07 -8.32 2.75
CA ILE A 102 -0.79 -9.74 3.06
C ILE A 102 -1.77 -10.65 2.31
N ALA A 103 -3.07 -10.36 2.42
CA ALA A 103 -4.10 -11.13 1.73
C ALA A 103 -3.96 -11.04 0.21
N ALA A 104 -3.55 -9.90 -0.34
CA ALA A 104 -3.42 -9.68 -1.77
C ALA A 104 -2.25 -10.44 -2.38
N TYR A 105 -1.08 -10.42 -1.74
CA TYR A 105 0.04 -11.23 -2.20
C TYR A 105 -0.26 -12.71 -2.03
N SER A 106 -0.86 -13.13 -0.93
CA SER A 106 -1.29 -14.52 -0.76
C SER A 106 -2.26 -14.96 -1.86
N HIS A 107 -3.29 -14.15 -2.14
CA HIS A 107 -4.25 -14.41 -3.21
C HIS A 107 -3.58 -14.51 -4.60
N LEU A 108 -2.63 -13.62 -4.90
CA LEU A 108 -1.85 -13.67 -6.14
C LEU A 108 -1.06 -14.99 -6.25
N LEU A 109 -0.34 -15.36 -5.20
CA LEU A 109 0.53 -16.54 -5.16
C LEU A 109 -0.28 -17.83 -5.32
N ASP A 110 -1.40 -17.92 -4.61
CA ASP A 110 -2.32 -19.07 -4.70
C ASP A 110 -2.91 -19.19 -6.11
N THR A 111 -3.29 -18.05 -6.71
CA THR A 111 -3.93 -18.01 -8.03
C THR A 111 -2.98 -18.42 -9.16
N ILE A 112 -1.69 -18.07 -9.08
CA ILE A 112 -0.68 -18.51 -10.06
C ILE A 112 -0.19 -19.96 -9.80
N GLY A 113 -0.66 -20.60 -8.72
CA GLY A 113 -0.34 -21.97 -8.36
C GLY A 113 1.04 -22.13 -7.72
N MET A 114 1.52 -21.13 -6.98
CA MET A 114 2.76 -21.24 -6.22
C MET A 114 2.57 -22.19 -5.03
N PRO A 115 3.49 -23.15 -4.77
CA PRO A 115 3.35 -24.05 -3.64
C PRO A 115 3.38 -23.35 -2.28
N GLU A 116 2.57 -23.79 -1.32
CA GLU A 116 2.56 -23.24 0.05
C GLU A 116 3.94 -23.28 0.73
N SER A 117 4.81 -24.24 0.36
CA SER A 117 6.17 -24.32 0.88
C SER A 117 6.97 -23.03 0.65
N GLU A 118 6.63 -22.26 -0.39
CA GLU A 118 7.29 -21.00 -0.73
C GLU A 118 7.06 -19.90 0.33
N TYR A 119 5.95 -19.93 1.06
CA TYR A 119 5.70 -18.99 2.16
C TYR A 119 6.72 -19.15 3.31
N SER A 120 7.20 -20.37 3.53
CA SER A 120 8.23 -20.67 4.54
C SER A 120 9.67 -20.55 4.00
N ALA A 121 9.83 -20.46 2.68
CA ALA A 121 11.14 -20.46 2.02
C ALA A 121 11.94 -19.21 2.34
N PHE A 122 11.28 -18.09 2.67
CA PHE A 122 11.92 -16.84 3.10
C PHE A 122 13.03 -17.06 4.15
N MET A 123 12.78 -17.91 5.16
CA MET A 123 13.73 -18.18 6.24
C MET A 123 14.92 -19.04 5.82
N GLN A 124 14.90 -19.60 4.61
CA GLN A 124 15.94 -20.46 4.06
C GLN A 124 16.99 -19.66 3.26
N TYR A 125 16.65 -18.46 2.79
CA TYR A 125 17.57 -17.59 2.05
C TYR A 125 18.21 -16.58 2.99
N LYS A 126 19.55 -16.50 2.97
CA LYS A 126 20.31 -15.65 3.88
C LYS A 126 19.94 -14.18 3.70
N GLU A 127 19.83 -13.73 2.46
CA GLU A 127 19.56 -12.33 2.08
C GLU A 127 18.19 -11.88 2.58
N MET A 128 17.22 -12.80 2.56
CA MET A 128 15.87 -12.57 3.08
C MET A 128 15.85 -12.62 4.61
N LYS A 129 16.44 -13.66 5.22
CA LYS A 129 16.55 -13.78 6.68
C LYS A 129 17.26 -12.58 7.31
N ASP A 130 18.33 -12.08 6.69
CA ASP A 130 19.05 -10.89 7.16
C ASP A 130 18.14 -9.65 7.23
N LYS A 131 17.17 -9.50 6.31
CA LYS A 131 16.15 -8.43 6.37
C LYS A 131 15.29 -8.59 7.61
N HIS A 132 14.72 -9.77 7.82
CA HIS A 132 13.87 -10.07 8.97
C HIS A 132 14.60 -9.88 10.29
N ASP A 133 15.78 -10.49 10.45
CA ASP A 133 16.61 -10.39 11.65
C ASP A 133 16.98 -8.94 11.97
N TYR A 134 17.16 -8.10 10.94
CA TYR A 134 17.48 -6.70 11.15
C TYR A 134 16.29 -5.90 11.69
N LEU A 135 15.07 -6.15 11.20
CA LEU A 135 13.86 -5.49 11.68
C LEU A 135 13.52 -5.83 13.15
N GLN A 136 13.96 -7.00 13.64
CA GLN A 136 13.80 -7.39 15.04
C GLN A 136 14.67 -6.59 16.02
N GLN A 137 15.65 -5.81 15.53
CA GLN A 137 16.54 -5.01 16.38
C GLN A 137 15.92 -3.69 16.86
N PHE A 138 14.74 -3.33 16.35
CA PHE A 138 14.11 -2.03 16.56
C PHE A 138 12.99 -2.11 17.59
N GLY A 139 13.14 -1.36 18.68
CA GLY A 139 12.18 -1.28 19.80
C GLY A 139 11.54 0.11 19.95
N VAL A 140 10.76 0.27 21.01
CA VAL A 140 10.06 1.53 21.35
C VAL A 140 10.16 1.86 22.84
N ASP A 141 11.22 1.42 23.49
CA ASP A 141 11.41 1.56 24.94
C ASP A 141 11.89 2.95 25.36
N THR A 142 12.62 3.64 24.46
CA THR A 142 13.11 5.01 24.66
C THR A 142 12.64 5.95 23.55
N ASP A 143 12.75 7.27 23.77
CA ASP A 143 12.38 8.25 22.74
C ASP A 143 13.28 8.11 21.50
N GLU A 144 14.57 7.82 21.69
CA GLU A 144 15.52 7.55 20.62
C GLU A 144 15.17 6.28 19.84
N ASP A 145 14.74 5.21 20.53
CA ASP A 145 14.30 3.97 19.88
C ASP A 145 13.03 4.19 19.06
N ILE A 146 12.07 4.98 19.57
CA ILE A 146 10.87 5.34 18.82
C ILE A 146 11.24 6.12 17.55
N ALA A 147 12.13 7.11 17.66
CA ALA A 147 12.57 7.89 16.51
C ALA A 147 13.26 7.02 15.45
N LYS A 148 14.14 6.09 15.88
CA LYS A 148 14.78 5.12 14.99
C LYS A 148 13.79 4.15 14.38
N THR A 149 12.83 3.64 15.13
CA THR A 149 11.81 2.72 14.61
C THR A 149 10.93 3.39 13.55
N LEU A 150 10.50 4.65 13.77
CA LEU A 150 9.77 5.43 12.77
C LEU A 150 10.59 5.61 11.48
N ALA A 151 11.88 5.94 11.60
CA ALA A 151 12.76 6.08 10.45
C ALA A 151 13.01 4.76 9.73
N MET A 152 13.18 3.65 10.47
CA MET A 152 13.41 2.33 9.91
C MET A 152 12.18 1.84 9.16
N PHE A 153 11.05 1.70 9.83
CA PHE A 153 9.87 1.07 9.24
C PHE A 153 9.21 1.98 8.20
N GLY A 154 8.88 3.23 8.55
CA GLY A 154 8.22 4.13 7.59
C GLY A 154 9.16 4.67 6.52
N GLY A 155 10.42 4.96 6.86
CA GLY A 155 11.38 5.53 5.92
C GLY A 155 12.08 4.49 5.05
N PHE A 156 12.63 3.44 5.65
CA PHE A 156 13.51 2.50 4.96
C PHE A 156 12.83 1.17 4.60
N THR A 157 11.91 0.63 5.40
CA THR A 157 11.18 -0.59 5.03
C THR A 157 10.10 -0.27 3.99
N GLU A 158 9.04 0.43 4.41
CA GLU A 158 7.91 0.84 3.57
C GLU A 158 8.40 1.78 2.45
N GLY A 159 9.23 2.76 2.79
CA GLY A 159 9.66 3.80 1.86
C GLY A 159 10.80 3.42 0.90
N LEU A 160 11.60 2.39 1.16
CA LEU A 160 12.78 2.04 0.34
C LEU A 160 12.78 0.56 -0.08
N GLN A 161 12.72 -0.40 0.85
CA GLN A 161 12.80 -1.83 0.54
C GLN A 161 11.62 -2.29 -0.31
N LEU A 162 10.39 -1.90 0.07
CA LEU A 162 9.20 -2.23 -0.70
C LEU A 162 9.22 -1.56 -2.08
N PHE A 163 9.62 -0.29 -2.17
CA PHE A 163 9.72 0.44 -3.43
C PHE A 163 10.73 -0.16 -4.42
N ALA A 164 11.87 -0.66 -3.92
CA ALA A 164 12.82 -1.38 -4.76
C ALA A 164 12.18 -2.64 -5.37
N SER A 165 11.40 -3.38 -4.58
CA SER A 165 10.67 -4.56 -5.03
C SER A 165 9.54 -4.20 -6.01
N PHE A 166 8.76 -3.16 -5.72
CA PHE A 166 7.71 -2.65 -6.61
C PHE A 166 8.28 -2.23 -7.97
N ALA A 167 9.41 -1.51 -7.99
CA ALA A 167 10.06 -1.14 -9.23
C ALA A 167 10.42 -2.37 -10.09
N MET A 168 10.87 -3.46 -9.45
CA MET A 168 11.15 -4.70 -10.17
C MET A 168 9.90 -5.39 -10.71
N LEU A 169 8.82 -5.46 -9.92
CA LEU A 169 7.54 -6.04 -10.34
C LEU A 169 6.88 -5.23 -11.46
N MET A 170 6.93 -3.90 -11.39
CA MET A 170 6.35 -3.02 -12.40
C MET A 170 7.06 -3.08 -13.76
N ASN A 171 8.24 -3.70 -13.85
CA ASN A 171 8.87 -3.95 -15.14
C ASN A 171 8.07 -4.94 -16.00
N PHE A 172 7.26 -5.83 -15.43
CA PHE A 172 6.52 -6.85 -16.20
C PHE A 172 5.34 -6.29 -16.99
N PRO A 173 4.46 -5.44 -16.40
CA PRO A 173 3.39 -4.77 -17.14
C PRO A 173 3.89 -3.95 -18.34
N ARG A 174 5.09 -3.38 -18.27
CA ARG A 174 5.75 -2.68 -19.39
C ARG A 174 5.94 -3.57 -20.62
N PHE A 175 6.06 -4.87 -20.43
CA PHE A 175 6.16 -5.88 -21.49
C PHE A 175 4.86 -6.66 -21.69
N ASN A 176 3.72 -6.12 -21.25
CA ASN A 176 2.40 -6.76 -21.32
C ASN A 176 2.34 -8.14 -20.63
N LYS A 177 3.10 -8.32 -19.55
CA LYS A 177 3.09 -9.52 -18.72
C LYS A 177 2.57 -9.19 -17.32
N MET A 178 1.90 -10.14 -16.68
CA MET A 178 1.50 -10.07 -15.26
C MET A 178 0.73 -8.76 -14.94
N LYS A 179 -0.31 -8.46 -15.74
CA LYS A 179 -1.02 -7.18 -15.65
C LYS A 179 -1.87 -7.06 -14.39
N GLY A 180 -2.48 -8.16 -13.92
CA GLY A 180 -3.21 -8.19 -12.66
C GLY A 180 -2.28 -7.94 -11.47
N MET A 181 -1.11 -8.59 -11.44
CA MET A 181 -0.05 -8.27 -10.49
C MET A 181 0.35 -6.78 -10.59
N GLY A 182 0.51 -6.24 -11.81
CA GLY A 182 0.79 -4.82 -12.00
C GLY A 182 -0.26 -3.88 -11.40
N GLN A 183 -1.53 -4.28 -11.40
CA GLN A 183 -2.61 -3.52 -10.76
C GLN A 183 -2.52 -3.60 -9.23
N ILE A 184 -2.32 -4.79 -8.67
CA ILE A 184 -2.11 -5.00 -7.22
C ILE A 184 -0.92 -4.15 -6.74
N VAL A 185 0.22 -4.24 -7.44
CA VAL A 185 1.43 -3.49 -7.10
C VAL A 185 1.21 -1.99 -7.21
N SER A 186 0.49 -1.50 -8.22
CA SER A 186 0.15 -0.06 -8.33
C SER A 186 -0.66 0.42 -7.12
N TRP A 187 -1.63 -0.37 -6.66
CA TRP A 187 -2.43 -0.04 -5.48
C TRP A 187 -1.61 -0.10 -4.19
N SER A 188 -0.76 -1.12 -4.00
CA SER A 188 0.18 -1.17 -2.88
C SER A 188 1.13 0.02 -2.87
N VAL A 189 1.70 0.39 -4.01
CA VAL A 189 2.59 1.56 -4.15
C VAL A 189 1.90 2.86 -3.69
N ARG A 190 0.62 3.02 -4.00
CA ARG A 190 -0.18 4.17 -3.58
C ARG A 190 -0.40 4.18 -2.06
N ASP A 191 -0.71 3.03 -1.48
CA ASP A 191 -0.90 2.89 -0.03
C ASP A 191 0.43 3.12 0.71
N GLU A 192 1.52 2.46 0.32
CA GLU A 192 2.85 2.63 0.92
C GLU A 192 3.40 4.06 0.81
N THR A 193 3.02 4.79 -0.25
CA THR A 193 3.33 6.21 -0.35
C THR A 193 2.61 7.02 0.72
N LEU A 194 1.32 6.75 0.92
CA LEU A 194 0.53 7.42 1.94
C LEU A 194 1.04 7.08 3.35
N HIS A 195 1.41 5.81 3.58
CA HIS A 195 1.98 5.35 4.84
C HIS A 195 3.30 6.05 5.13
N CYS A 196 4.25 6.02 4.18
CA CYS A 196 5.54 6.68 4.31
C CYS A 196 5.40 8.19 4.59
N GLU A 197 4.54 8.90 3.85
CA GLU A 197 4.27 10.32 4.09
C GLU A 197 3.71 10.58 5.51
N GLY A 198 2.75 9.75 5.94
CA GLY A 198 2.12 9.86 7.25
C GLY A 198 3.10 9.58 8.40
N ILE A 199 3.93 8.53 8.26
CA ILE A 199 4.93 8.15 9.26
C ILE A 199 6.09 9.14 9.30
N VAL A 200 6.56 9.67 8.17
CA VAL A 200 7.54 10.77 8.14
C VAL A 200 7.00 12.01 8.85
N ARG A 201 5.72 12.35 8.64
CA ARG A 201 5.10 13.47 9.35
C ARG A 201 5.00 13.21 10.86
N LEU A 202 4.67 11.99 11.26
CA LEU A 202 4.66 11.56 12.65
C LEU A 202 6.06 11.60 13.28
N PHE A 203 7.10 11.18 12.54
CA PHE A 203 8.50 11.30 12.94
C PHE A 203 8.86 12.74 13.28
N HIS A 204 8.60 13.70 12.37
CA HIS A 204 8.91 15.11 12.60
C HIS A 204 8.15 15.69 13.79
N ALA A 205 6.87 15.34 13.97
CA ALA A 205 6.10 15.77 15.13
C ALA A 205 6.68 15.20 16.43
N PHE A 206 6.99 13.90 16.45
CA PHE A 206 7.55 13.20 17.59
C PHE A 206 8.91 13.75 18.01
N VAL A 207 9.87 13.82 17.09
CA VAL A 207 11.22 14.28 17.43
C VAL A 207 11.25 15.73 17.88
N LYS A 208 10.34 16.56 17.37
CA LYS A 208 10.19 17.96 17.79
C LYS A 208 9.61 18.07 19.20
N GLU A 209 8.63 17.24 19.54
CA GLU A 209 7.99 17.27 20.87
C GLU A 209 8.86 16.66 21.96
N ARG A 210 9.66 15.65 21.62
CA ARG A 210 10.54 14.94 22.55
C ARG A 210 11.96 15.48 22.60
N ASP A 211 12.33 16.32 21.63
CA ASP A 211 13.70 16.85 21.46
C ASP A 211 14.77 15.75 21.45
N CYS A 212 14.44 14.61 20.82
CA CYS A 212 15.26 13.39 20.86
C CYS A 212 16.15 13.18 19.62
N LEU A 213 16.04 14.04 18.60
CA LEU A 213 16.87 13.95 17.38
C LEU A 213 18.25 14.58 17.57
N THR A 214 19.00 14.01 18.51
CA THR A 214 20.39 14.37 18.82
C THR A 214 21.33 14.02 17.67
N ALA A 215 22.58 14.49 17.71
CA ALA A 215 23.59 14.12 16.72
C ALA A 215 23.78 12.60 16.63
N SER A 216 23.83 11.91 17.79
CA SER A 216 23.97 10.45 17.83
C SER A 216 22.79 9.74 17.17
N VAL A 217 21.55 10.20 17.39
CA VAL A 217 20.37 9.58 16.76
C VAL A 217 20.36 9.82 15.24
N LYS A 218 20.81 10.99 14.78
CA LYS A 218 20.97 11.24 13.35
C LYS A 218 22.01 10.31 12.74
N ASP A 219 23.16 10.12 13.39
CA ASP A 219 24.21 9.22 12.94
C ASP A 219 23.70 7.76 12.90
N ASP A 220 22.99 7.31 13.94
CA ASP A 220 22.33 6.00 13.96
C ASP A 220 21.39 5.82 12.75
N ILE A 221 20.53 6.79 12.43
CA ILE A 221 19.60 6.71 11.29
C ILE A 221 20.35 6.69 9.95
N MET A 222 21.45 7.44 9.83
CA MET A 222 22.32 7.41 8.65
C MET A 222 22.96 6.03 8.46
N ASP A 223 23.45 5.42 9.53
CA ASP A 223 24.01 4.07 9.52
C ASP A 223 22.95 3.02 9.18
N MET A 224 21.73 3.19 9.71
CA MET A 224 20.59 2.34 9.39
C MET A 224 20.26 2.38 7.89
N CYS A 225 20.29 3.57 7.28
CA CYS A 225 20.08 3.75 5.85
C CYS A 225 21.14 2.97 5.04
N GLN A 226 22.42 3.17 5.36
CA GLN A 226 23.51 2.47 4.66
C GLN A 226 23.44 0.96 4.84
N LYS A 227 23.08 0.47 6.04
CA LYS A 227 22.90 -0.95 6.29
C LYS A 227 21.74 -1.52 5.48
N THR A 228 20.63 -0.79 5.40
CA THR A 228 19.48 -1.18 4.57
C THR A 228 19.87 -1.27 3.10
N VAL A 229 20.61 -0.29 2.57
CA VAL A 229 21.10 -0.34 1.18
C VAL A 229 21.99 -1.57 0.93
N ARG A 230 22.86 -1.95 1.87
CA ARG A 230 23.69 -3.15 1.74
C ARG A 230 22.85 -4.44 1.74
N ILE A 231 21.83 -4.50 2.59
CA ILE A 231 20.90 -5.64 2.64
C ILE A 231 20.09 -5.73 1.34
N GLU A 232 19.61 -4.59 0.82
CA GLU A 232 18.93 -4.55 -0.48
C GLU A 232 19.85 -4.91 -1.64
N ASP A 233 21.11 -4.48 -1.63
CA ASP A 233 22.06 -4.88 -2.67
C ASP A 233 22.23 -6.40 -2.72
N ALA A 234 22.29 -7.08 -1.58
CA ALA A 234 22.36 -8.54 -1.49
C ALA A 234 21.07 -9.21 -1.97
N PHE A 235 19.92 -8.67 -1.57
CA PHE A 235 18.62 -9.15 -2.06
C PHE A 235 18.46 -8.99 -3.56
N VAL A 236 18.91 -7.87 -4.14
CA VAL A 236 18.93 -7.67 -5.59
C VAL A 236 19.83 -8.71 -6.25
N ASP A 237 20.99 -9.05 -5.68
CA ASP A 237 21.83 -10.13 -6.24
C ASP A 237 21.12 -11.49 -6.23
N LEU A 238 20.38 -11.83 -5.17
CA LEU A 238 19.56 -13.04 -5.12
C LEU A 238 18.44 -13.03 -6.17
N VAL A 239 17.71 -11.92 -6.27
CA VAL A 239 16.59 -11.75 -7.21
C VAL A 239 17.06 -11.88 -8.68
N PHE A 240 18.28 -11.42 -8.97
CA PHE A 240 18.91 -11.53 -10.29
C PHE A 240 19.94 -12.66 -10.39
N GLU A 241 19.87 -13.70 -9.55
CA GLU A 241 20.87 -14.79 -9.54
C GLU A 241 20.96 -15.55 -10.88
N MET A 242 19.85 -15.62 -11.62
CA MET A 242 19.82 -16.18 -12.98
C MET A 242 20.26 -15.19 -14.05
N GLY A 243 20.49 -13.92 -13.71
CA GLY A 243 20.90 -12.87 -14.63
C GLY A 243 19.79 -11.85 -14.92
N PRO A 244 20.08 -10.84 -15.76
CA PRO A 244 19.14 -9.75 -16.07
C PRO A 244 17.91 -10.25 -16.83
N VAL A 245 16.83 -9.46 -16.74
CA VAL A 245 15.59 -9.67 -17.51
C VAL A 245 15.39 -8.52 -18.51
N PRO A 246 14.54 -8.67 -19.54
CA PRO A 246 14.32 -7.60 -20.51
C PRO A 246 13.96 -6.27 -19.85
N GLY A 247 14.69 -5.21 -20.21
CA GLY A 247 14.44 -3.85 -19.75
C GLY A 247 14.89 -3.51 -18.34
N MET A 248 15.55 -4.42 -17.61
CA MET A 248 15.94 -4.23 -16.21
C MET A 248 17.22 -5.00 -15.84
N THR A 249 18.19 -4.30 -15.25
CA THR A 249 19.45 -4.91 -14.78
C THR A 249 19.63 -4.71 -13.27
N PRO A 250 20.38 -5.59 -12.57
CA PRO A 250 20.65 -5.41 -11.15
C PRO A 250 21.38 -4.10 -10.87
N LYS A 251 22.24 -3.63 -11.79
CA LYS A 251 22.95 -2.35 -11.66
C LYS A 251 21.98 -1.16 -11.59
N ASP A 252 20.96 -1.17 -12.44
CA ASP A 252 19.97 -0.08 -12.47
C ASP A 252 19.10 -0.08 -11.20
N ILE A 253 18.71 -1.26 -10.73
CA ILE A 253 17.96 -1.40 -9.47
C ILE A 253 18.80 -0.97 -8.27
N LYS A 254 20.07 -1.37 -8.18
CA LYS A 254 20.98 -0.90 -7.12
C LYS A 254 21.18 0.62 -7.14
N LYS A 255 21.21 1.23 -8.33
CA LYS A 255 21.22 2.70 -8.46
C LYS A 255 19.90 3.32 -8.00
N TYR A 256 18.77 2.68 -8.29
CA TYR A 256 17.44 3.08 -7.81
C TYR A 256 17.31 3.01 -6.28
N VAL A 257 17.81 1.94 -5.65
CA VAL A 257 17.86 1.81 -4.18
C VAL A 257 18.57 3.01 -3.54
N ARG A 258 19.71 3.44 -4.11
CA ARG A 258 20.47 4.61 -3.62
C ARG A 258 19.73 5.93 -3.85
N TYR A 259 19.07 6.08 -4.99
CA TYR A 259 18.22 7.23 -5.29
C TYR A 259 17.09 7.38 -4.27
N ILE A 260 16.37 6.30 -3.96
CA ILE A 260 15.31 6.31 -2.95
C ILE A 260 15.88 6.48 -1.53
N ALA A 261 17.04 5.92 -1.24
CA ALA A 261 17.72 6.12 0.05
C ALA A 261 17.95 7.61 0.35
N ASP A 262 18.53 8.34 -0.60
CA ASP A 262 18.76 9.78 -0.46
C ASP A 262 17.45 10.56 -0.37
N TRP A 263 16.43 10.16 -1.13
CA TRP A 263 15.10 10.75 -1.07
C TRP A 263 14.49 10.62 0.35
N ARG A 264 14.54 9.42 0.93
CA ARG A 264 13.99 9.15 2.28
C ARG A 264 14.80 9.84 3.37
N LEU A 265 16.14 9.90 3.25
CA LEU A 265 16.97 10.72 4.13
C LEU A 265 16.55 12.20 4.08
N GLY A 266 16.34 12.74 2.88
CA GLY A 266 15.84 14.11 2.70
C GLY A 266 14.48 14.33 3.36
N GLN A 267 13.54 13.40 3.20
CA GLN A 267 12.23 13.45 3.86
C GLN A 267 12.33 13.40 5.39
N LEU A 268 13.31 12.67 5.94
CA LEU A 268 13.61 12.63 7.38
C LEU A 268 14.41 13.86 7.87
N GLY A 269 14.77 14.80 6.99
CA GLY A 269 15.55 15.99 7.33
C GLY A 269 17.04 15.73 7.52
N LEU A 270 17.55 14.64 6.95
CA LEU A 270 18.95 14.22 6.98
C LEU A 270 19.64 14.52 5.64
N LYS A 271 20.97 14.55 5.65
CA LYS A 271 21.74 14.82 4.44
C LYS A 271 21.79 13.56 3.55
N PRO A 272 21.74 13.72 2.22
CA PRO A 272 21.96 12.60 1.29
C PRO A 272 23.37 12.01 1.44
N ILE A 273 23.52 10.74 1.08
CA ILE A 273 24.77 9.97 1.13
C ILE A 273 25.30 9.71 -0.28
N TYR A 274 24.43 9.33 -1.22
CA TYR A 274 24.84 8.80 -2.53
C TYR A 274 24.85 9.85 -3.64
N MET A 275 24.17 10.98 -3.45
CA MET A 275 24.07 12.12 -4.36
C MET A 275 23.62 11.71 -5.77
N ILE A 276 22.57 10.87 -5.83
CA ILE A 276 21.98 10.46 -7.12
C ILE A 276 20.87 11.44 -7.50
N ASP A 277 21.19 12.41 -8.37
CA ASP A 277 20.24 13.48 -8.72
C ASP A 277 19.21 13.06 -9.79
N GLU A 278 19.56 12.10 -10.66
CA GLU A 278 18.70 11.66 -11.76
C GLU A 278 17.99 10.33 -11.44
N HIS A 279 16.66 10.30 -11.67
CA HIS A 279 15.86 9.10 -11.47
C HIS A 279 16.32 7.96 -12.41
N PRO A 280 16.88 6.85 -11.86
CA PRO A 280 17.56 5.85 -12.68
C PRO A 280 16.61 4.94 -13.48
N LEU A 281 15.32 4.94 -13.14
CA LEU A 281 14.27 4.20 -13.86
C LEU A 281 13.21 5.18 -14.42
N PRO A 282 13.52 5.97 -15.47
CA PRO A 282 12.65 7.07 -15.92
C PRO A 282 11.27 6.61 -16.43
N TRP A 283 11.10 5.32 -16.71
CA TRP A 283 9.84 4.72 -17.12
C TRP A 283 8.90 4.41 -15.94
N LEU A 284 9.39 4.38 -14.71
CA LEU A 284 8.61 3.98 -13.53
C LEU A 284 7.54 5.02 -13.18
N THR A 285 7.91 6.30 -13.12
CA THR A 285 6.98 7.39 -12.81
C THR A 285 5.81 7.47 -13.79
N PRO A 286 6.01 7.50 -15.12
CA PRO A 286 4.88 7.50 -16.06
C PRO A 286 4.02 6.25 -15.98
N LEU A 287 4.61 5.10 -15.63
CA LEU A 287 3.87 3.84 -15.50
C LEU A 287 2.95 3.85 -14.28
N LEU A 288 3.46 4.25 -13.11
CA LEU A 288 2.67 4.39 -11.89
C LEU A 288 1.58 5.45 -12.07
N ASN A 289 1.92 6.60 -12.67
CA ASN A 289 0.96 7.69 -12.90
C ASN A 289 -0.08 7.34 -13.98
N GLY A 290 0.31 6.58 -15.00
CA GLY A 290 -0.53 6.25 -16.14
C GLY A 290 -1.59 5.20 -15.84
N VAL A 291 -1.36 4.33 -14.86
CA VAL A 291 -2.35 3.35 -14.37
C VAL A 291 -3.44 4.03 -13.53
N GLU A 292 -3.12 5.11 -12.82
CA GLU A 292 -4.04 5.72 -11.85
C GLU A 292 -4.51 7.14 -12.17
N HIS A 293 -4.02 7.80 -13.22
CA HIS A 293 -4.19 9.25 -13.42
C HIS A 293 -3.84 10.08 -12.16
N ALA A 294 -2.88 9.60 -11.36
CA ALA A 294 -2.40 10.23 -10.13
C ALA A 294 -0.92 10.59 -10.27
N ASN A 295 -0.55 11.86 -10.05
CA ASN A 295 0.84 12.30 -10.11
C ASN A 295 1.60 11.89 -8.84
N PHE A 296 2.40 10.84 -8.94
CA PHE A 296 3.10 10.20 -7.84
C PHE A 296 4.33 10.97 -7.31
N PHE A 297 4.99 11.77 -8.16
CA PHE A 297 6.21 12.52 -7.77
C PHE A 297 6.05 14.05 -7.82
N GLU A 298 4.96 14.59 -8.35
CA GLU A 298 4.69 16.03 -8.42
C GLU A 298 3.21 16.33 -8.19
N THR A 299 2.84 16.51 -6.93
CA THR A 299 1.59 17.16 -6.44
C THR A 299 0.23 16.55 -6.86
N ARG A 300 -0.59 16.29 -5.82
CA ARG A 300 -2.03 15.99 -5.79
C ARG A 300 -2.50 14.85 -6.70
N SER A 301 -2.83 13.71 -6.09
CA SER A 301 -3.69 12.71 -6.71
C SER A 301 -5.04 13.34 -7.06
N THR A 302 -5.46 13.17 -8.31
CA THR A 302 -6.84 13.40 -8.75
C THR A 302 -7.53 12.05 -8.76
N GLU A 303 -8.01 11.61 -7.61
CA GLU A 303 -8.73 10.34 -7.51
C GLU A 303 -10.22 10.50 -7.79
N TYR A 304 -10.74 9.52 -8.53
CA TYR A 304 -12.16 9.31 -8.72
C TYR A 304 -12.79 8.87 -7.40
N SER A 305 -13.68 9.69 -6.84
CA SER A 305 -14.62 9.25 -5.83
C SER A 305 -15.37 8.01 -6.36
N LYS A 306 -15.35 6.89 -5.62
CA LYS A 306 -16.30 5.78 -5.79
C LYS A 306 -17.66 6.40 -6.05
N ALA A 307 -18.29 6.04 -7.17
CA ALA A 307 -19.54 6.65 -7.61
C ALA A 307 -20.59 6.51 -6.50
N ALA A 308 -20.72 7.55 -5.67
CA ALA A 308 -21.78 7.63 -4.69
C ALA A 308 -23.08 7.67 -5.48
N THR A 309 -23.97 6.73 -5.18
CA THR A 309 -25.32 6.66 -5.74
C THR A 309 -25.94 8.05 -5.62
N ARG A 310 -26.17 8.72 -6.75
CA ARG A 310 -26.76 10.08 -6.82
C ARG A 310 -28.27 10.05 -6.56
N GLY A 311 -28.74 9.26 -5.60
CA GLY A 311 -30.11 9.30 -5.11
C GLY A 311 -30.17 10.24 -3.91
N GLN A 312 -31.08 11.21 -3.91
CA GLN A 312 -31.33 11.96 -2.68
C GLN A 312 -32.19 11.09 -1.75
N TRP A 313 -31.84 11.06 -0.47
CA TRP A 313 -32.60 10.31 0.54
C TRP A 313 -34.08 10.75 0.60
N ASN A 314 -34.34 12.01 0.27
CA ASN A 314 -35.69 12.57 0.21
C ASN A 314 -36.54 11.94 -0.92
N ASP A 315 -35.91 11.55 -2.04
CA ASP A 315 -36.62 10.96 -3.18
C ASP A 315 -37.09 9.52 -2.90
N VAL A 316 -36.47 8.85 -1.91
CA VAL A 316 -36.81 7.48 -1.49
C VAL A 316 -38.19 7.45 -0.85
N TRP A 317 -38.50 8.45 -0.01
CA TRP A 317 -39.80 8.56 0.67
C TRP A 317 -40.88 9.08 -0.28
N ASP A 318 -40.55 9.97 -1.22
CA ASP A 318 -41.51 10.42 -2.23
C ASP A 318 -42.00 9.28 -3.13
N ALA A 319 -41.14 8.29 -3.44
CA ALA A 319 -41.55 7.10 -4.17
C ALA A 319 -42.46 6.17 -3.34
N PHE A 320 -42.19 6.07 -2.03
CA PHE A 320 -43.02 5.31 -1.09
C PHE A 320 -44.40 5.97 -0.89
N ASP A 321 -44.43 7.28 -0.68
CA ASP A 321 -45.65 8.06 -0.49
C ASP A 321 -46.51 8.11 -1.74
N ARG A 322 -45.89 8.19 -2.93
CA ARG A 322 -46.62 8.02 -4.21
C ARG A 322 -47.25 6.64 -4.31
N ARG A 323 -46.55 5.57 -3.93
CA ARG A 323 -47.12 4.20 -3.93
C ARG A 323 -48.23 4.03 -2.91
N GLN A 324 -48.15 4.66 -1.74
CA GLN A 324 -49.25 4.67 -0.77
C GLN A 324 -50.46 5.48 -1.26
N LYS A 325 -50.25 6.65 -1.86
CA LYS A 325 -51.33 7.47 -2.46
C LYS A 325 -52.02 6.73 -3.60
N VAL A 326 -51.29 6.01 -4.44
CA VAL A 326 -51.87 5.18 -5.52
C VAL A 326 -52.69 4.02 -4.95
N LYS A 327 -52.26 3.37 -3.86
CA LYS A 327 -53.09 2.36 -3.17
C LYS A 327 -54.33 2.96 -2.50
N GLY A 328 -54.22 4.16 -1.94
CA GLY A 328 -55.35 4.89 -1.37
C GLY A 328 -56.35 5.39 -2.41
N SER A 329 -55.90 5.79 -3.60
CA SER A 329 -56.78 6.22 -4.70
C SER A 329 -57.38 5.04 -5.47
N ALA A 330 -56.66 3.91 -5.58
CA ALA A 330 -57.19 2.69 -6.19
C ALA A 330 -58.29 2.04 -5.34
N ALA A 331 -58.26 2.20 -4.01
CA ALA A 331 -59.34 1.78 -3.13
C ALA A 331 -60.58 2.70 -3.20
N ALA A 332 -60.45 3.91 -3.73
CA ALA A 332 -61.53 4.90 -3.84
C ALA A 332 -62.23 4.92 -5.22
N ASN A 333 -61.66 4.25 -6.24
CA ASN A 333 -62.18 4.23 -7.61
C ASN A 333 -62.36 2.80 -8.17
N ALA A 334 -62.49 1.78 -7.32
CA ALA A 334 -62.81 0.41 -7.74
C ALA A 334 -64.33 0.21 -7.84
N ASP A 335 -64.96 0.92 -8.76
CA ASP A 335 -66.23 0.58 -9.39
C ASP A 335 -66.13 1.07 -10.86
N GLU A 336 -65.33 0.38 -11.67
CA GLU A 336 -65.50 0.26 -13.13
C GLU A 336 -64.40 -0.65 -13.72
N GLU A 337 -64.83 -1.70 -14.43
CA GLU A 337 -64.00 -2.70 -15.10
C GLU A 337 -63.16 -2.07 -16.23
N GLY A 338 -61.85 -2.32 -16.26
CA GLY A 338 -60.93 -1.93 -17.34
C GLY A 338 -59.82 -2.98 -17.55
N PRO A 339 -59.32 -3.16 -18.79
CA PRO A 339 -58.89 -4.46 -19.29
C PRO A 339 -57.51 -4.94 -18.80
N ASP A 340 -57.39 -6.27 -18.76
CA ASP A 340 -56.25 -7.08 -18.35
C ASP A 340 -54.90 -6.66 -18.97
N MET A 341 -53.96 -6.26 -18.11
CA MET A 341 -52.60 -5.85 -18.49
C MET A 341 -51.70 -6.99 -18.99
N PHE A 342 -52.13 -8.26 -18.90
CA PHE A 342 -51.32 -9.40 -19.36
C PHE A 342 -51.36 -9.65 -20.88
N LYS A 343 -52.12 -8.86 -21.65
CA LYS A 343 -52.14 -8.94 -23.13
C LYS A 343 -51.20 -7.98 -23.86
N ALA A 344 -50.54 -7.06 -23.15
CA ALA A 344 -49.75 -5.97 -23.75
C ALA A 344 -48.24 -6.25 -23.90
N ALA A 345 -47.72 -7.37 -23.39
CA ALA A 345 -46.30 -7.71 -23.43
C ALA A 345 -46.05 -9.02 -24.18
N GLY A 346 -46.36 -9.03 -25.49
CA GLY A 346 -46.26 -10.21 -26.36
C GLY A 346 -44.90 -10.90 -26.38
N ILE A 347 -44.68 -11.83 -25.45
CA ILE A 347 -43.62 -12.84 -25.47
C ILE A 347 -44.27 -14.14 -25.00
N ALA A 348 -44.37 -15.10 -25.91
CA ALA A 348 -44.88 -16.43 -25.67
C ALA A 348 -43.89 -17.26 -24.85
N ALA A 349 -44.41 -18.10 -23.96
CA ALA A 349 -43.66 -19.14 -23.30
C ALA A 349 -43.57 -20.37 -24.21
N GLU A 350 -42.35 -20.72 -24.62
CA GLU A 350 -41.84 -22.09 -24.77
C GLU A 350 -40.33 -22.09 -24.48
#